data_AF-A0A016WUU4-F1
#
_entry.id   AF-A0A016WUU4-F1
#
_cell.length_a   1.000
_cell.length_b   1.000
_cell.length_c   1.000
_cell.angle_alpha   90.00
_cell.angle_beta   90.00
_cell.angle_gamma   90.00
#
_symmetry.space_group_name_H-M   'P 1'
#
loop_
_entity.id
_entity.type
_entity.pdbx_description
1 polymer ?
#
loop_
_entity_poly.entity_id
_entity_poly.type
_entity_poly.pdbx_seq_one_letter_code
_entity_poly.pdbx_strand_id
1 'polypeptide(L)'
;MFIADSSAMGSARKHEKARGKDKEAKATTAHPVPLIPKVCGCPVPDPIRCFIGEPLPLGGDGVRMECSNEKCPFADVLLHQECFDAFEDHLVKVLSNLGSARGWTDAQRRANLWDKKGQSLIAKVI
;
A
#
# COMPACT_ATOMS: atom_id res chain seq x y z
N MET A 1 47.88 19.19 -55.49
CA MET A 1 48.87 18.20 -55.03
C MET A 1 49.31 18.61 -53.64
N PHE A 2 48.91 17.81 -52.64
CA PHE A 2 49.47 17.72 -51.28
C PHE A 2 49.37 18.95 -50.36
N ILE A 3 49.00 18.86 -49.07
CA ILE A 3 48.61 17.78 -48.16
C ILE A 3 47.93 18.48 -46.94
N ALA A 4 46.98 17.78 -46.29
CA ALA A 4 46.35 18.10 -45.00
C ALA A 4 47.40 18.11 -43.84
N ASP A 5 47.23 18.57 -42.61
CA ASP A 5 46.13 18.62 -41.66
C ASP A 5 46.69 19.36 -40.40
N SER A 6 45.82 19.63 -39.43
CA SER A 6 46.10 19.72 -37.98
C SER A 6 46.37 21.09 -37.31
N SER A 7 45.31 21.53 -36.62
CA SER A 7 45.27 21.76 -35.16
C SER A 7 45.91 23.01 -34.53
N ALA A 8 45.06 23.88 -33.95
CA ALA A 8 45.25 24.62 -32.68
C ALA A 8 43.91 25.28 -32.27
N MET A 9 43.08 24.69 -31.41
CA MET A 9 43.05 24.82 -29.93
C MET A 9 42.90 26.25 -29.37
N GLY A 10 41.72 26.47 -28.77
CA GLY A 10 41.60 27.01 -27.40
C GLY A 10 41.33 28.51 -27.26
N SER A 11 40.07 28.89 -27.08
CA SER A 11 39.63 30.24 -26.71
C SER A 11 39.14 30.34 -25.26
N ALA A 12 39.38 31.52 -24.67
CA ALA A 12 38.66 32.21 -23.59
C ALA A 12 38.70 31.58 -22.17
N ARG A 13 39.42 32.18 -21.19
CA ARG A 13 39.12 33.40 -20.40
C ARG A 13 38.20 33.20 -19.18
N LYS A 14 38.87 33.32 -18.02
CA LYS A 14 38.52 34.06 -16.79
C LYS A 14 37.44 33.55 -15.83
N HIS A 15 37.86 33.64 -14.56
CA HIS A 15 37.26 33.33 -13.28
C HIS A 15 36.40 34.49 -12.77
N GLU A 16 35.24 34.21 -12.15
CA GLU A 16 34.54 35.10 -11.22
C GLU A 16 33.66 34.27 -10.27
N LYS A 17 33.77 34.55 -8.98
CA LYS A 17 33.04 33.93 -7.86
C LYS A 17 31.67 34.61 -7.66
N ALA A 18 30.67 33.86 -7.21
CA ALA A 18 29.58 34.43 -6.42
C ALA A 18 29.08 33.43 -5.35
N ARG A 19 29.12 33.93 -4.12
CA ARG A 19 28.64 33.36 -2.86
C ARG A 19 27.17 33.78 -2.71
N GLY A 20 26.25 32.82 -2.62
CA GLY A 20 24.85 33.05 -2.27
C GLY A 20 24.47 32.15 -1.11
N LYS A 21 24.08 32.74 0.02
CA LYS A 21 23.58 32.09 1.22
C LYS A 21 22.23 32.73 1.52
N ASP A 22 21.17 32.00 1.25
CA ASP A 22 19.81 32.40 1.61
C ASP A 22 19.11 31.19 2.22
N LYS A 23 19.13 31.17 3.55
CA LYS A 23 18.09 30.56 4.36
C LYS A 23 16.95 31.58 4.39
N GLU A 24 15.76 31.21 3.94
CA GLU A 24 14.53 31.85 4.42
C GLU A 24 13.42 30.80 4.43
N ALA A 25 12.70 30.81 5.54
CA ALA A 25 11.73 29.82 5.95
C ALA A 25 10.47 29.82 5.07
N LYS A 26 9.90 28.63 4.88
CA LYS A 26 8.44 28.52 4.82
C LYS A 26 7.98 27.40 5.74
N ALA A 27 7.80 27.79 7.00
CA ALA A 27 6.98 27.07 7.96
C ALA A 27 5.55 27.02 7.41
N THR A 28 5.24 25.95 6.66
CA THR A 28 3.86 25.58 6.42
C THR A 28 3.36 24.93 7.71
N THR A 29 2.55 25.68 8.43
CA THR A 29 1.73 25.28 9.58
C THR A 29 1.25 23.85 9.42
N ALA A 30 1.95 22.92 10.09
CA ALA A 30 1.49 21.56 10.26
C ALA A 30 0.29 21.63 11.20
N HIS A 31 -0.90 21.51 10.63
CA HIS A 31 -2.06 21.09 11.42
C HIS A 31 -1.69 19.77 12.11
N PRO A 32 -1.92 19.61 13.42
CA PRO A 32 -1.70 18.34 14.08
C PRO A 32 -2.73 17.37 13.51
N VAL A 33 -2.30 16.57 12.53
CA VAL A 33 -3.01 15.36 12.12
C VAL A 33 -3.16 14.55 13.41
N PRO A 34 -4.39 14.17 13.81
CA PRO A 34 -4.59 13.33 14.97
C PRO A 34 -3.64 12.14 14.86
N LEU A 35 -2.74 12.00 15.83
CA LEU A 35 -1.81 10.86 15.88
C LEU A 35 -2.65 9.65 16.27
N ILE A 36 -3.37 9.09 15.31
CA ILE A 36 -3.99 7.78 15.43
C ILE A 36 -2.83 6.82 15.78
N PRO A 37 -2.90 6.10 16.90
CA PRO A 37 -1.87 5.13 17.25
C PRO A 37 -1.68 4.19 16.06
N LYS A 38 -0.52 4.26 15.42
CA LYS A 38 -0.17 3.38 14.31
C LYS A 38 -0.13 1.97 14.89
N VAL A 39 -1.10 1.14 14.53
CA VAL A 39 -1.12 -0.25 14.98
C VAL A 39 0.05 -0.96 14.31
N CYS A 40 1.00 -1.41 15.11
CA CYS A 40 2.13 -2.21 14.65
C CYS A 40 1.71 -3.69 14.69
N GLY A 41 1.58 -4.32 13.52
CA GLY A 41 1.23 -5.73 13.41
C GLY A 41 0.35 -6.02 12.18
N CYS A 42 0.04 -7.28 11.96
CA CYS A 42 -0.87 -7.69 10.89
C CYS A 42 -2.32 -7.46 11.31
N PRO A 43 -3.11 -6.62 10.61
CA PRO A 43 -4.47 -6.27 11.00
C PRO A 43 -5.47 -7.30 10.44
N VAL A 44 -5.13 -8.57 10.58
CA VAL A 44 -6.00 -9.66 10.12
C VAL A 44 -7.24 -9.75 11.02
N PRO A 45 -8.46 -9.75 10.46
CA PRO A 45 -9.68 -9.80 11.27
C PRO A 45 -9.89 -11.17 11.93
N ASP A 46 -10.49 -11.17 13.12
CA ASP A 46 -10.97 -12.39 13.76
C ASP A 46 -11.94 -13.17 12.84
N PRO A 47 -11.96 -14.52 12.90
CA PRO A 47 -11.22 -15.39 13.81
C PRO A 47 -9.79 -15.73 13.34
N ILE A 48 -9.33 -15.12 12.25
CA ILE A 48 -8.01 -15.40 11.70
C ILE A 48 -6.96 -14.66 12.52
N ARG A 49 -5.95 -15.40 12.96
CA ARG A 49 -4.82 -14.87 13.72
C ARG A 49 -3.63 -14.72 12.80
N CYS A 50 -2.78 -13.74 13.08
CA CYS A 50 -1.54 -13.60 12.32
C CYS A 50 -0.65 -14.83 12.52
N PHE A 51 -0.17 -15.41 11.43
CA PHE A 51 0.77 -16.54 11.46
C PHE A 51 2.22 -16.11 11.71
N ILE A 52 2.56 -14.86 11.36
CA ILE A 52 3.94 -14.36 11.42
C ILE A 52 4.24 -13.69 12.78
N GLY A 53 3.27 -12.96 13.35
CA GLY A 53 3.43 -12.28 14.64
C GLY A 53 4.30 -11.03 14.64
N GLU A 54 4.97 -10.73 13.53
CA GLU A 54 5.81 -9.53 13.34
C GLU A 54 5.20 -8.58 12.29
N PRO A 55 5.51 -7.27 12.34
CA PRO A 55 5.08 -6.33 11.31
C PRO A 55 5.85 -6.53 9.99
N LEU A 56 5.18 -6.27 8.87
CA LEU A 56 5.84 -6.28 7.55
C LEU A 56 7.05 -5.33 7.53
N PRO A 57 8.20 -5.76 6.97
CA PRO A 57 9.34 -4.87 6.80
C PRO A 57 8.99 -3.71 5.86
N LEU A 58 9.67 -2.57 6.03
CA LEU A 58 9.51 -1.43 5.11
C LEU A 58 9.81 -1.88 3.67
N GLY A 59 8.80 -1.87 2.81
CA GLY A 59 8.90 -2.33 1.42
C GLY A 59 8.65 -3.82 1.20
N GLY A 60 8.14 -4.54 2.20
CA GLY A 60 7.69 -5.92 2.04
C GLY A 60 6.42 -6.04 1.20
N ASP A 61 6.27 -7.19 0.54
CA ASP A 61 5.06 -7.55 -0.20
C ASP A 61 3.92 -7.86 0.77
N GLY A 62 2.93 -6.95 0.83
CA GLY A 62 1.76 -7.07 1.67
C GLY A 62 0.50 -6.57 0.97
N VAL A 63 -0.65 -7.05 1.43
CA VAL A 63 -1.96 -6.70 0.88
C VAL A 63 -2.56 -5.55 1.68
N ARG A 64 -2.90 -4.45 1.01
CA ARG A 64 -3.61 -3.33 1.63
C ARG A 64 -5.11 -3.57 1.53
N MET A 65 -5.81 -3.59 2.66
CA MET A 65 -7.27 -3.67 2.69
C MET A 65 -7.89 -2.28 2.75
N GLU A 66 -8.97 -2.10 2.00
CA GLU A 66 -9.74 -0.86 2.03
C GLU A 66 -10.87 -1.00 3.05
N CYS A 67 -10.95 -0.04 3.97
CA CYS A 67 -12.01 0.01 4.96
C CYS A 67 -13.00 1.11 4.58
N SER A 68 -14.30 0.83 4.66
CA SER A 68 -15.34 1.83 4.42
C SER A 68 -15.42 2.90 5.52
N ASN A 69 -14.74 2.72 6.65
CA ASN A 69 -14.66 3.71 7.72
C ASN A 69 -13.49 4.67 7.47
N GLU A 70 -13.78 5.96 7.28
CA GLU A 70 -12.78 7.01 7.05
C GLU A 70 -11.78 7.16 8.21
N LYS A 71 -12.16 6.71 9.41
CA LYS A 71 -11.32 6.74 10.62
C LYS A 71 -10.85 5.33 11.00
N CYS A 72 -10.54 4.49 10.01
CA CYS A 72 -10.01 3.16 10.26
C CYS A 72 -8.54 3.24 10.70
N PRO A 73 -8.18 2.78 11.92
CA PRO A 73 -6.79 2.79 12.39
C PRO A 73 -5.88 1.81 11.63
N PHE A 74 -6.46 0.93 10.80
CA PHE A 74 -5.75 -0.08 10.03
C PHE A 74 -5.55 0.29 8.55
N ALA A 75 -6.04 1.45 8.10
CA ALA A 75 -6.01 1.84 6.68
C ALA A 75 -4.58 1.91 6.09
N ASP A 76 -3.61 2.32 6.90
CA ASP A 76 -2.19 2.43 6.53
C ASP A 76 -1.38 1.15 6.82
N VAL A 77 -2.04 0.07 7.28
CA VAL A 77 -1.38 -1.16 7.71
C VAL A 77 -1.61 -2.26 6.68
N LEU A 78 -0.53 -2.94 6.29
CA LEU A 78 -0.56 -4.03 5.32
C LEU A 78 -0.77 -5.38 6.02
N LEU A 79 -1.57 -6.27 5.42
CA LEU A 79 -1.62 -7.68 5.79
C LEU A 79 -0.49 -8.44 5.10
N HIS A 80 0.03 -9.48 5.76
CA HIS A 80 0.86 -10.48 5.08
C HIS A 80 0.03 -11.22 4.04
N GLN A 81 0.67 -11.63 2.94
CA GLN A 81 0.02 -12.40 1.90
C GLN A 81 -0.60 -13.71 2.46
N GLU A 82 0.13 -14.46 3.28
CA GLU A 82 -0.41 -15.69 3.88
C GLU A 82 -1.59 -15.44 4.84
N CYS A 83 -1.57 -14.31 5.56
CA CYS A 83 -2.69 -13.93 6.44
C CYS A 83 -3.92 -13.52 5.61
N PHE A 84 -3.70 -12.83 4.49
CA PHE A 84 -4.75 -12.47 3.55
C PHE A 84 -5.37 -13.72 2.91
N ASP A 85 -4.56 -14.66 2.44
CA ASP A 85 -5.04 -15.90 1.81
C ASP A 85 -5.87 -16.73 2.79
N ALA A 86 -5.42 -16.87 4.03
CA ALA A 86 -6.18 -17.57 5.07
C ALA A 86 -7.50 -16.85 5.41
N PHE A 87 -7.50 -15.52 5.39
CA PHE A 87 -8.70 -14.72 5.56
C PHE A 87 -9.67 -14.86 4.40
N GLU A 88 -9.18 -14.83 3.16
CA GLU A 88 -9.98 -15.06 1.96
C GLU A 88 -10.64 -16.44 2.01
N ASP A 89 -9.87 -17.49 2.31
CA ASP A 89 -10.38 -18.86 2.43
C ASP A 89 -11.43 -18.99 3.54
N HIS A 90 -11.25 -18.27 4.65
CA HIS A 90 -12.26 -18.22 5.70
C HIS A 90 -13.55 -17.56 5.20
N LEU A 91 -13.46 -16.42 4.52
CA LEU A 91 -14.62 -15.74 3.96
C LEU A 91 -15.32 -16.58 2.90
N VAL A 92 -14.59 -17.32 2.05
CA VAL A 92 -15.17 -18.26 1.08
C VAL A 92 -15.96 -19.37 1.80
N LYS A 93 -15.44 -19.92 2.90
CA LYS A 93 -16.14 -20.92 3.72
C LYS A 93 -17.35 -20.35 4.45
N VAL A 94 -17.29 -19.11 4.92
CA VAL A 94 -18.45 -18.44 5.50
C VAL A 94 -19.51 -18.26 4.40
N LEU A 95 -19.13 -17.68 3.26
CA LEU A 95 -19.99 -17.44 2.11
C LEU A 95 -20.65 -18.71 1.58
N SER A 96 -19.94 -19.85 1.57
CA SER A 96 -20.51 -21.13 1.12
C SER A 96 -21.69 -21.61 1.97
N ASN A 97 -21.77 -21.18 3.23
CA ASN A 97 -22.87 -21.50 4.14
C ASN A 97 -24.02 -20.48 4.11
N LEU A 98 -23.85 -19.35 3.43
CA LEU A 98 -24.81 -18.24 3.39
C LEU A 98 -25.76 -18.32 2.19
N GLY A 99 -27.06 -18.35 2.47
CA GLY A 99 -28.15 -18.08 1.51
C GLY A 99 -27.91 -18.60 0.09
N SER A 100 -27.98 -17.70 -0.90
CA SER A 100 -27.82 -18.00 -2.32
C SER A 100 -26.43 -18.47 -2.73
N ALA A 101 -25.38 -18.19 -1.94
CA ALA A 101 -24.01 -18.57 -2.26
C ALA A 101 -23.71 -20.07 -2.03
N ARG A 102 -24.64 -20.79 -1.40
CA ARG A 102 -24.60 -22.27 -1.32
C ARG A 102 -24.55 -22.93 -2.70
N GLY A 103 -25.23 -22.35 -3.69
CA GLY A 103 -25.26 -22.85 -5.06
C GLY A 103 -24.06 -22.43 -5.92
N TRP A 104 -23.16 -21.59 -5.42
CA TRP A 104 -21.99 -21.12 -6.16
C TRP A 104 -20.87 -22.16 -6.12
N THR A 105 -20.11 -22.25 -7.22
CA THR A 105 -18.83 -22.99 -7.23
C THR A 105 -17.76 -22.22 -6.45
N ASP A 106 -16.67 -22.89 -6.07
CA ASP A 106 -15.56 -22.25 -5.37
C ASP A 106 -14.94 -21.08 -6.15
N ALA A 107 -14.82 -21.23 -7.48
CA ALA A 107 -14.36 -20.16 -8.36
C ALA A 107 -15.33 -18.96 -8.34
N GLN A 108 -16.65 -19.23 -8.38
CA GLN A 108 -17.65 -18.18 -8.28
C GLN A 108 -17.64 -17.49 -6.92
N ARG A 109 -17.39 -18.22 -5.82
CA ARG A 109 -17.29 -17.64 -4.48
C ARG A 109 -16.14 -16.67 -4.38
N ARG A 110 -14.93 -17.06 -4.82
CA ARG A 110 -13.77 -16.14 -4.84
C ARG A 110 -13.98 -14.93 -5.73
N ALA A 111 -14.54 -15.12 -6.93
CA ALA A 111 -14.82 -14.01 -7.84
C ALA A 111 -15.85 -13.03 -7.25
N ASN A 112 -16.94 -13.53 -6.68
CA ASN A 112 -18.00 -12.68 -6.12
C ASN A 112 -17.69 -12.16 -4.71
N LEU A 113 -16.68 -12.70 -4.02
CA LEU A 113 -16.36 -12.38 -2.63
C LEU A 113 -16.16 -10.89 -2.43
N TRP A 114 -15.32 -10.31 -3.28
CA TRP A 114 -14.95 -8.90 -3.26
C TRP A 114 -15.89 -8.03 -4.09
N ASP A 115 -16.89 -8.61 -4.77
CA ASP A 115 -17.94 -7.87 -5.46
C ASP A 115 -19.06 -7.44 -4.51
N LYS A 116 -19.86 -6.45 -4.93
CA LYS A 116 -21.04 -5.99 -4.18
C LYS A 116 -21.97 -7.12 -3.75
N LYS A 117 -22.10 -8.17 -4.57
CA LYS A 117 -22.96 -9.34 -4.28
C LYS A 117 -22.44 -10.15 -3.07
N GLY A 118 -21.18 -10.55 -3.07
CA GLY A 118 -20.59 -11.31 -1.97
C GLY A 118 -20.43 -10.46 -0.70
N GLN A 119 -19.98 -9.22 -0.85
CA GLN A 119 -19.89 -8.28 0.26
C GLN A 119 -21.24 -8.08 0.96
N SER A 120 -22.35 -7.94 0.22
CA SER A 120 -23.70 -7.79 0.82
C SER A 120 -24.18 -9.02 1.60
N LEU A 121 -23.65 -10.20 1.28
CA LEU A 121 -23.96 -11.43 1.99
C LEU A 121 -23.12 -11.54 3.26
N ILE A 122 -21.81 -11.25 3.17
CA ILE A 122 -20.87 -11.37 4.28
C ILE A 122 -21.05 -10.27 5.31
N ALA A 123 -21.31 -9.03 4.88
CA ALA A 123 -21.53 -7.88 5.77
C ALA A 123 -22.74 -8.03 6.71
N LYS A 124 -23.57 -9.06 6.53
CA LYS A 124 -24.65 -9.42 7.47
C LYS A 124 -24.18 -10.31 8.63
N VAL A 125 -22.96 -10.83 8.54
CA VAL A 125 -22.45 -11.93 9.36
C VAL A 125 -21.15 -11.56 10.07
N ILE A 126 -20.48 -10.50 9.61
CA ILE A 126 -19.30 -9.89 10.23
C ILE A 126 -19.65 -8.53 10.85
#